data_AF-A0A353BAQ6-F1
#
_entry.id   AF-A0A353BAQ6-F1
#
_cell.length_a   1.000
_cell.length_b   1.000
_cell.length_c   1.000
_cell.angle_alpha   90.00
_cell.angle_beta   90.00
_cell.angle_gamma   90.00
#
_symmetry.space_group_name_H-M   'P 1'
#
loop_
_entity.id
_entity.type
_entity.pdbx_description
1 polymer ?
#
loop_
_entity_poly.entity_id
_entity_poly.type
_entity_poly.pdbx_seq_one_letter_code
_entity_poly.pdbx_strand_id
1 'polypeptide(L)'
;MRASFQLRSAHYLYALTLTASAVCLFGWPGFFVAVLVCGVWAQILSGAVREQIKSKSLTDRSSRAGSLRLEFLAVGSIVAVMLIALMPAHSDFDAMQQSQASLRQIAKAVATYEVKHGCRLPTVIKDAEGRPMHSWRALVLSDIGEQRLESVYRFDEPWNSANNQLLHSCRPWHLQPFYLDVLHSELPQPQELTNVHLVHHPSGGWCVVEHEGVPINWAEPNELTWDELLELNQPPETNEGFWHFGVFRSRYRGRVIASSKQVATLHPGEEFSIAEIDQSSELGHVHFQYHFYRLVRIVVFSVLMLYPIRWLRGLENVPA
;
A
#
# COMPACT_ATOMS: atom_id res chain seq x y z
N MET A 1 19.79 -50.26 -27.26
CA MET A 1 18.45 -49.68 -26.98
C MET A 1 18.65 -48.27 -26.45
N ARG A 2 18.22 -47.24 -27.19
CA ARG A 2 18.21 -45.85 -26.69
C ARG A 2 17.23 -45.79 -25.52
N ALA A 3 17.70 -45.43 -24.32
CA ALA A 3 16.83 -45.09 -23.21
C ALA A 3 16.07 -43.81 -23.60
N SER A 4 14.88 -43.96 -24.19
CA SER A 4 13.99 -42.85 -24.43
C SER A 4 13.41 -42.42 -23.09
N PHE A 5 13.54 -41.14 -22.78
CA PHE A 5 12.92 -40.53 -21.62
C PHE A 5 11.40 -40.64 -21.79
N GLN A 6 10.79 -41.72 -21.29
CA GLN A 6 9.34 -41.89 -21.38
C GLN A 6 8.69 -40.86 -20.45
N LEU A 7 8.03 -39.87 -21.04
CA LEU A 7 7.19 -38.90 -20.33
C LEU A 7 6.06 -39.64 -19.61
N ARG A 8 6.29 -39.95 -18.33
CA ARG A 8 5.26 -40.54 -17.45
C ARG A 8 4.19 -39.49 -17.14
N SER A 9 2.95 -39.92 -16.92
CA SER A 9 1.80 -39.08 -16.51
C SER A 9 2.13 -38.13 -15.34
N ALA A 10 3.01 -38.55 -14.43
CA ALA A 10 3.50 -37.74 -13.32
C ALA A 10 4.20 -36.42 -13.74
N HIS A 11 4.89 -36.38 -14.88
CA HIS A 11 5.60 -35.17 -15.36
C HIS A 11 4.63 -34.12 -15.90
N TYR A 12 3.57 -34.56 -16.58
CA TYR A 12 2.51 -33.66 -17.06
C TYR A 12 1.71 -33.09 -15.88
N LEU A 13 1.37 -33.93 -14.90
CA LEU A 13 0.70 -33.49 -13.69
C LEU A 13 1.57 -32.51 -12.88
N TYR A 14 2.88 -32.75 -12.83
CA TYR A 14 3.85 -31.84 -12.23
C TYR A 14 3.87 -30.48 -12.93
N ALA A 15 4.05 -30.46 -14.25
CA ALA A 15 4.09 -29.22 -15.02
C ALA A 15 2.79 -28.42 -14.89
N LEU A 16 1.64 -29.10 -14.89
CA LEU A 16 0.33 -28.49 -14.70
C LEU A 16 0.19 -27.88 -13.29
N THR A 17 0.52 -28.63 -12.24
CA THR A 17 0.40 -28.15 -10.85
C THR A 17 1.38 -27.04 -10.52
N LEU A 18 2.62 -27.11 -11.03
CA LEU A 18 3.60 -26.03 -10.92
C LEU A 18 3.12 -24.76 -11.64
N THR A 19 2.58 -24.89 -12.84
CA THR A 19 2.04 -23.75 -13.61
C THR A 19 0.86 -23.12 -12.90
N ALA A 20 -0.10 -23.93 -12.41
CA ALA A 20 -1.22 -23.43 -11.63
C ALA A 20 -0.75 -22.71 -10.36
N SER A 21 0.22 -23.28 -9.63
CA SER A 21 0.79 -22.67 -8.42
C SER A 21 1.53 -21.37 -8.73
N ALA A 22 2.27 -21.30 -9.83
CA ALA A 22 3.00 -20.11 -10.24
C ALA A 22 2.06 -18.97 -10.66
N VAL A 23 1.00 -19.29 -11.42
CA VAL A 23 -0.03 -18.33 -11.83
C VAL A 23 -0.83 -17.84 -10.62
N CYS A 24 -1.16 -18.72 -9.66
CA CYS A 24 -1.80 -18.30 -8.41
C CYS A 24 -0.93 -17.37 -7.56
N LEU A 25 0.39 -17.42 -7.71
CA LEU A 25 1.33 -16.64 -6.90
C LEU A 25 1.70 -15.31 -7.56
N PHE A 26 2.00 -15.33 -8.85
CA PHE A 26 2.54 -14.19 -9.58
C PHE A 26 1.54 -13.57 -10.58
N GLY A 27 0.35 -14.14 -10.72
CA GLY A 27 -0.59 -13.76 -11.78
C GLY A 27 -0.16 -14.31 -13.14
N TRP A 28 -0.55 -13.64 -14.23
CA TRP A 28 -0.23 -14.08 -15.59
C TRP A 28 1.29 -14.26 -15.86
N PRO A 29 2.22 -13.44 -15.31
CA PRO A 29 3.66 -13.65 -15.47
C PRO A 29 4.15 -14.96 -14.84
N GLY A 30 3.38 -15.56 -13.91
CA GLY A 30 3.68 -16.85 -13.29
C GLY A 30 3.82 -17.99 -14.30
N PHE A 31 3.19 -17.89 -15.47
CA PHE A 31 3.38 -18.85 -16.55
C PHE A 31 4.86 -18.92 -17.00
N PHE A 32 5.51 -17.77 -17.19
CA PHE A 32 6.93 -17.73 -17.59
C PHE A 32 7.84 -18.28 -16.50
N VAL A 33 7.52 -18.01 -15.23
CA VAL A 33 8.24 -18.58 -14.09
C VAL A 33 8.15 -20.11 -14.11
N ALA A 34 6.97 -20.68 -14.35
CA ALA A 34 6.79 -22.13 -14.44
C ALA A 34 7.54 -22.74 -15.64
N VAL A 35 7.51 -22.08 -16.81
CA VAL A 35 8.27 -22.51 -18.00
C VAL A 35 9.77 -22.51 -17.71
N LEU A 36 10.29 -21.46 -17.07
CA LEU A 36 11.69 -21.35 -16.67
C LEU A 36 12.08 -22.51 -15.74
N VAL A 37 11.30 -22.75 -14.68
CA VAL A 37 11.55 -23.83 -13.71
C VAL A 37 11.52 -25.21 -14.39
N CYS A 38 10.52 -25.48 -15.25
CA CYS A 38 10.45 -26.71 -16.03
C CYS A 38 11.66 -26.87 -16.97
N GLY A 39 12.10 -25.79 -17.62
CA GLY A 39 13.28 -25.79 -18.49
C GLY A 39 14.57 -26.10 -17.75
N VAL A 40 14.78 -25.48 -16.59
CA VAL A 40 15.92 -25.76 -15.70
C VAL A 40 15.92 -27.23 -15.29
N TRP A 41 14.77 -27.77 -14.85
CA TRP A 41 14.67 -29.18 -14.45
C TRP A 41 14.85 -30.15 -15.61
N ALA A 42 14.31 -29.87 -16.79
CA ALA A 42 14.51 -30.67 -17.99
C ALA A 42 16.00 -30.74 -18.34
N GLN A 43 16.70 -29.61 -18.24
CA GLN A 43 18.14 -29.54 -18.48
C GLN A 43 18.94 -30.37 -17.46
N ILE A 44 18.68 -30.19 -16.15
CA ILE A 44 19.34 -30.94 -15.07
C ILE A 44 19.13 -32.45 -15.23
N LEU A 45 17.88 -32.89 -15.42
CA LEU A 45 17.55 -34.31 -15.57
C LEU A 45 18.16 -34.91 -16.83
N SER A 46 18.16 -34.18 -17.95
CA SER A 46 18.81 -34.63 -19.18
C SER A 46 20.33 -34.77 -19.03
N GLY A 47 20.94 -33.90 -18.22
CA GLY A 47 22.36 -33.96 -17.85
C GLY A 47 22.67 -35.21 -17.01
N ALA A 48 21.89 -35.43 -15.95
CA ALA A 48 22.04 -36.58 -15.05
C ALA A 48 21.91 -37.93 -15.79
N VAL A 49 20.91 -38.06 -16.67
CA VAL A 49 20.73 -39.27 -17.49
C VAL A 49 21.91 -39.47 -18.45
N ARG A 50 22.43 -38.39 -19.06
CA ARG A 50 23.59 -38.46 -19.95
C ARG A 50 24.85 -38.91 -19.21
N GLU A 51 25.05 -38.46 -17.98
CA GLU A 51 26.16 -38.91 -17.14
C GLU A 51 26.05 -40.40 -16.75
N GLN A 52 24.85 -40.89 -16.42
CA GLN A 52 24.63 -42.30 -16.10
C GLN A 52 24.85 -43.22 -17.31
N ILE A 53 24.47 -42.78 -18.51
CA ILE A 53 24.76 -43.52 -19.76
C ILE A 53 26.26 -43.52 -20.06
N LYS A 54 26.96 -42.40 -19.80
CA LYS A 54 28.40 -42.28 -20.02
C LYS A 54 29.22 -43.12 -19.03
N SER A 55 28.82 -43.16 -17.75
CA SER A 55 29.48 -43.95 -16.69
C SER A 55 29.39 -45.46 -16.91
N LYS A 56 28.34 -45.95 -17.59
CA LYS A 56 28.26 -47.36 -18.05
C LYS A 56 29.20 -47.70 -19.22
N SER A 57 29.78 -46.70 -19.90
CA SER A 57 30.57 -46.92 -21.12
C SER A 57 32.08 -46.80 -20.96
N LEU A 58 32.62 -45.98 -20.05
CA LEU A 58 34.08 -45.84 -19.87
C LEU A 58 34.45 -45.37 -18.45
N THR A 59 35.47 -46.02 -17.88
CA THR A 59 36.27 -45.52 -16.75
C THR A 59 37.07 -44.30 -17.18
N ASP A 60 36.51 -43.09 -17.04
CA ASP A 60 37.34 -41.89 -16.99
C ASP A 60 36.84 -40.86 -15.97
N ARG A 61 37.79 -40.37 -15.18
CA ARG A 61 37.65 -39.67 -13.90
C ARG A 61 37.75 -38.15 -14.12
N SER A 62 37.05 -37.59 -15.10
CA SER A 62 37.34 -36.21 -15.55
C SER A 62 36.15 -35.35 -15.99
N SER A 63 34.97 -35.42 -15.33
CA SER A 63 33.92 -34.40 -15.59
C SER A 63 32.99 -34.05 -14.43
N ARG A 64 33.41 -34.18 -13.16
CA ARG A 64 32.63 -33.67 -12.01
C ARG A 64 32.58 -32.13 -11.93
N ALA A 65 33.44 -31.42 -12.67
CA ALA A 65 33.55 -29.96 -12.58
C ALA A 65 32.54 -29.16 -13.44
N GLY A 66 31.82 -29.82 -14.36
CA GLY A 66 30.89 -29.17 -15.30
C GLY A 66 29.45 -29.05 -14.78
N SER A 67 28.93 -30.08 -14.11
CA SER A 67 27.54 -30.12 -13.60
C SER A 67 27.34 -29.23 -12.36
N LEU A 68 28.31 -29.23 -11.44
CA LEU A 68 28.30 -28.39 -10.24
C LEU A 68 28.35 -26.87 -10.52
N ARG A 69 28.71 -26.39 -11.70
CA ARG A 69 28.76 -24.93 -11.97
C ARG A 69 27.42 -24.35 -12.38
N LEU A 70 26.55 -25.15 -12.99
CA LEU A 70 25.29 -24.68 -13.56
C LEU A 70 24.14 -24.71 -12.55
N GLU A 71 24.14 -25.69 -11.63
CA GLU A 71 23.16 -25.79 -10.55
C GLU A 71 23.25 -24.60 -9.58
N PHE A 72 24.46 -24.14 -9.26
CA PHE A 72 24.67 -22.96 -8.41
C PHE A 72 24.24 -21.66 -9.10
N LEU A 73 24.37 -21.57 -10.43
CA LEU A 73 23.90 -20.41 -11.19
C LEU A 73 22.37 -20.35 -11.23
N ALA A 74 21.70 -21.49 -11.42
CA ALA A 74 20.24 -21.57 -11.40
C ALA A 74 19.70 -21.21 -10.01
N VAL A 75 20.18 -21.88 -8.95
CA VAL A 75 19.79 -21.60 -7.56
C VAL A 75 20.14 -20.15 -7.18
N GLY A 76 21.32 -19.67 -7.57
CA GLY A 76 21.74 -18.28 -7.34
C GLY A 76 20.83 -17.26 -8.02
N SER A 77 20.38 -17.52 -9.25
CA SER A 77 19.45 -16.63 -9.96
C SER A 77 18.05 -16.61 -9.33
N ILE A 78 17.54 -17.75 -8.86
CA ILE A 78 16.26 -17.85 -8.15
C ILE A 78 16.33 -17.12 -6.81
N VAL A 79 17.42 -17.31 -6.06
CA VAL A 79 17.67 -16.62 -4.79
C VAL A 79 17.83 -15.12 -5.02
N ALA A 80 18.52 -14.69 -6.08
CA ALA A 80 18.65 -13.28 -6.42
C ALA A 80 17.29 -12.63 -6.77
N VAL A 81 16.45 -13.31 -7.55
CA VAL A 81 15.09 -12.83 -7.86
C VAL A 81 14.21 -12.79 -6.60
N MET A 82 14.30 -13.79 -5.72
CA MET A 82 13.61 -13.75 -4.43
C MET A 82 14.11 -12.59 -3.56
N LEU A 83 15.41 -12.36 -3.47
CA LEU A 83 15.98 -11.27 -2.68
C LEU A 83 15.59 -9.89 -3.22
N ILE A 84 15.57 -9.69 -4.54
CA ILE A 84 15.11 -8.45 -5.17
C ILE A 84 13.61 -8.25 -4.93
N ALA A 85 12.80 -9.31 -4.98
CA ALA A 85 11.37 -9.24 -4.66
C ALA A 85 11.07 -9.03 -3.15
N LEU A 86 12.04 -9.35 -2.27
CA LEU A 86 11.96 -9.10 -0.83
C LEU A 86 12.51 -7.72 -0.43
N MET A 87 13.23 -7.02 -1.31
CA MET A 87 13.72 -5.68 -1.00
C MET A 87 12.53 -4.73 -0.85
N PRO A 88 12.37 -4.06 0.30
CA PRO A 88 11.37 -3.01 0.42
C PRO A 88 11.71 -1.90 -0.59
N ALA A 89 10.69 -1.44 -1.31
CA ALA A 89 10.80 -0.25 -2.16
C ALA A 89 11.41 0.88 -1.31
N HIS A 90 12.41 1.55 -1.88
CA HIS A 90 13.20 2.56 -1.17
C HIS A 90 12.26 3.63 -0.61
N SER A 91 12.44 3.97 0.65
CA SER A 91 11.59 4.93 1.36
C SER A 91 11.99 6.36 0.95
N ASP A 92 11.44 6.81 -0.17
CA ASP A 92 11.38 8.22 -0.55
C ASP A 92 10.16 8.86 0.14
N PHE A 93 10.34 10.03 0.76
CA PHE A 93 9.28 10.89 1.35
C PHE A 93 8.32 10.20 2.37
N ASP A 94 8.50 10.43 3.69
CA ASP A 94 7.52 9.92 4.68
C ASP A 94 6.26 10.81 4.71
N ALA A 95 5.36 10.57 3.76
CA ALA A 95 4.07 11.25 3.61
C ALA A 95 3.27 11.32 4.91
N MET A 96 3.41 10.30 5.78
CA MET A 96 2.73 10.25 7.07
C MET A 96 3.24 11.32 8.03
N GLN A 97 4.56 11.49 8.10
CA GLN A 97 5.15 12.49 8.97
C GLN A 97 4.74 13.90 8.52
N GLN A 98 4.68 14.11 7.20
CA GLN A 98 4.23 15.38 6.64
C GLN A 98 2.75 15.65 6.90
N SER A 99 1.88 14.64 6.72
CA SER A 99 0.46 14.72 7.08
C SER A 99 0.27 15.07 8.56
N GLN A 100 0.95 14.36 9.46
CA GLN A 100 0.88 14.64 10.90
C GLN A 100 1.31 16.06 11.23
N ALA A 101 2.38 16.56 10.61
CA ALA A 101 2.82 17.94 10.81
C ALA A 101 1.76 18.94 10.33
N SER A 102 1.17 18.70 9.16
CA SER A 102 0.14 19.56 8.60
C SER A 102 -1.14 19.58 9.45
N LEU A 103 -1.62 18.41 9.88
CA LEU A 103 -2.79 18.29 10.75
C LEU A 103 -2.57 18.90 12.14
N ARG A 104 -1.36 18.80 12.72
CA ARG A 104 -1.02 19.52 13.96
C ARG A 104 -1.19 21.03 13.78
N GLN A 105 -0.72 21.57 12.67
CA GLN A 105 -0.82 22.99 12.38
C GLN A 105 -2.26 23.43 12.17
N ILE A 106 -3.06 22.62 11.47
CA ILE A 106 -4.48 22.89 11.25
C ILE A 106 -5.26 22.81 12.56
N ALA A 107 -5.06 21.78 13.38
CA ALA A 107 -5.73 21.68 14.67
C ALA A 107 -5.38 22.86 15.59
N LYS A 108 -4.12 23.31 15.58
CA LYS A 108 -3.73 24.54 16.28
C LYS A 108 -4.47 25.77 15.74
N ALA A 109 -4.65 25.87 14.43
CA ALA A 109 -5.42 26.96 13.82
C ALA A 109 -6.90 26.93 14.23
N VAL A 110 -7.53 25.76 14.24
CA VAL A 110 -8.92 25.60 14.72
C VAL A 110 -9.03 26.02 16.19
N ALA A 111 -8.12 25.58 17.06
CA ALA A 111 -8.10 25.99 18.46
C ALA A 111 -7.89 27.50 18.62
N THR A 112 -7.04 28.11 17.79
CA THR A 112 -6.78 29.56 17.79
C THR A 112 -8.04 30.34 17.40
N TYR A 113 -8.77 29.86 16.38
CA TYR A 113 -10.05 30.43 15.98
C TYR A 113 -11.06 30.42 17.14
N GLU A 114 -11.21 29.28 17.84
CA GLU A 114 -12.16 29.16 18.96
C GLU A 114 -11.84 30.14 20.08
N VAL A 115 -10.55 30.32 20.41
CA VAL A 115 -10.11 31.29 21.42
C VAL A 115 -10.36 32.73 20.96
N LYS A 116 -10.07 33.05 19.70
CA LYS A 116 -10.22 34.40 19.13
C LYS A 116 -11.68 34.84 19.02
N HIS A 117 -12.56 33.92 18.63
CA HIS A 117 -13.97 34.22 18.33
C HIS A 117 -14.93 33.83 19.47
N GLY A 118 -14.46 33.06 20.47
CA GLY A 118 -15.28 32.61 21.60
C GLY A 118 -16.39 31.62 21.23
N CYS A 119 -16.34 31.07 20.02
CA CYS A 119 -17.30 30.11 19.50
C CYS A 119 -16.60 28.99 18.74
N ARG A 120 -17.27 27.84 18.62
CA ARG A 120 -16.75 26.73 17.82
C ARG A 120 -16.63 27.14 16.36
N LEU A 121 -15.60 26.65 15.69
CA LEU A 121 -15.45 26.82 14.26
C LEU A 121 -16.61 26.08 13.56
N PRO A 122 -17.47 26.76 12.79
CA PRO A 122 -18.51 26.08 12.02
C PRO A 122 -17.86 25.28 10.89
N THR A 123 -18.34 24.06 10.62
CA THR A 123 -17.89 23.23 9.47
C THR A 123 -18.27 23.87 8.14
N VAL A 124 -19.47 24.43 8.07
CA VAL A 124 -20.02 25.14 6.91
C VAL A 124 -20.62 26.46 7.36
N ILE A 125 -20.23 27.55 6.70
CA ILE A 125 -20.88 28.85 6.87
C ILE A 125 -22.01 28.94 5.86
N LYS A 126 -23.20 29.26 6.35
CA LYS A 126 -24.41 29.40 5.54
C LYS A 126 -24.89 30.85 5.57
N ASP A 127 -25.55 31.29 4.50
CA ASP A 127 -26.25 32.58 4.49
C ASP A 127 -27.60 32.53 5.25
N ALA A 128 -28.34 33.63 5.24
CA ALA A 128 -29.64 33.74 5.89
C ALA A 128 -30.68 32.76 5.31
N GLU A 129 -30.52 32.35 4.05
CA GLU A 129 -31.37 31.38 3.37
C GLU A 129 -30.89 29.92 3.55
N GLY A 130 -29.80 29.71 4.29
CA GLY A 130 -29.23 28.39 4.57
C GLY A 130 -28.34 27.83 3.46
N ARG A 131 -27.99 28.62 2.44
CA ARG A 131 -27.11 28.19 1.34
C ARG A 131 -25.66 28.14 1.83
N PRO A 132 -24.89 27.10 1.49
CA PRO A 132 -23.49 26.97 1.91
C PRO A 132 -22.62 28.00 1.19
N MET A 133 -22.14 28.98 1.94
CA MET A 133 -21.33 30.09 1.45
C MET A 133 -19.85 29.76 1.48
N HIS A 134 -19.34 29.24 2.60
CA HIS A 134 -17.90 29.04 2.78
C HIS A 134 -17.57 27.81 3.61
N SER A 135 -16.39 27.25 3.31
CA SER A 135 -15.77 26.18 4.09
C SER A 135 -15.06 26.73 5.32
N TRP A 136 -15.05 25.96 6.41
CA TRP A 136 -14.20 26.22 7.59
C TRP A 136 -12.72 26.40 7.23
N ARG A 137 -12.26 25.74 6.16
CA ARG A 137 -10.89 25.82 5.66
C ARG A 137 -10.49 27.25 5.26
N ALA A 138 -11.43 28.04 4.74
CA ALA A 138 -11.21 29.44 4.39
C ALA A 138 -11.03 30.33 5.63
N LEU A 139 -11.68 30.00 6.76
CA LEU A 139 -11.60 30.78 8.00
C LEU A 139 -10.27 30.67 8.73
N VAL A 140 -9.55 29.57 8.52
CA VAL A 140 -8.29 29.28 9.23
C VAL A 140 -7.04 29.60 8.40
N LEU A 141 -7.21 30.18 7.19
CA LEU A 141 -6.11 30.44 6.26
C LEU A 141 -4.98 31.27 6.89
N SER A 142 -5.30 32.40 7.55
CA SER A 142 -4.30 33.21 8.26
C SER A 142 -3.53 32.42 9.31
N ASP A 143 -4.23 31.56 10.06
CA ASP A 143 -3.67 30.82 11.20
C ASP A 143 -2.77 29.67 10.75
N ILE A 144 -2.96 29.15 9.53
CA ILE A 144 -2.07 28.18 8.89
C ILE A 144 -0.97 28.83 8.02
N GLY A 145 -0.86 30.16 8.02
CA GLY A 145 0.21 30.89 7.33
C GLY A 145 -0.12 31.34 5.89
N GLU A 146 -1.38 31.31 5.49
CA GLU A 146 -1.85 31.63 4.13
C GLU A 146 -2.51 33.02 4.04
N GLN A 147 -1.91 34.04 4.67
CA GLN A 147 -2.51 35.39 4.74
C GLN A 147 -2.70 36.02 3.36
N ARG A 148 -1.82 35.71 2.40
CA ARG A 148 -1.93 36.22 1.03
C ARG A 148 -3.17 35.67 0.33
N LEU A 149 -3.43 34.36 0.47
CA LEU A 149 -4.59 33.71 -0.12
C LEU A 149 -5.89 34.24 0.50
N GLU A 150 -5.92 34.39 1.83
CA GLU A 150 -7.08 34.97 2.51
C GLU A 150 -7.37 36.41 2.06
N SER A 151 -6.32 37.23 1.86
CA SER A 151 -6.50 38.64 1.47
C SER A 151 -7.18 38.85 0.11
N VAL A 152 -7.13 37.83 -0.76
CA VAL A 152 -7.78 37.86 -2.08
C VAL A 152 -9.08 37.07 -2.13
N TYR A 153 -9.37 36.26 -1.10
CA TYR A 153 -10.59 35.48 -1.00
C TYR A 153 -11.79 36.40 -0.66
N ARG A 154 -12.90 36.25 -1.40
CA ARG A 154 -14.10 37.08 -1.26
C ARG A 154 -15.11 36.41 -0.34
N PHE A 155 -15.13 36.80 0.93
CA PHE A 155 -16.10 36.32 1.94
C PHE A 155 -17.52 36.89 1.79
N ASP A 156 -17.70 37.86 0.91
CA ASP A 156 -19.00 38.42 0.52
C ASP A 156 -19.67 37.66 -0.63
N GLU A 157 -18.92 36.78 -1.30
CA GLU A 157 -19.36 35.96 -2.42
C GLU A 157 -19.34 34.46 -2.05
N PRO A 158 -20.17 33.60 -2.63
CA PRO A 158 -20.09 32.16 -2.36
C PRO A 158 -18.73 31.57 -2.80
N TRP A 159 -18.32 30.47 -2.18
CA TRP A 159 -17.05 29.79 -2.47
C TRP A 159 -16.86 29.40 -3.95
N ASN A 160 -17.96 29.21 -4.67
CA ASN A 160 -18.01 28.87 -6.09
C ASN A 160 -18.36 30.09 -6.96
N SER A 161 -18.18 31.32 -6.48
CA SER A 161 -18.28 32.51 -7.32
C SER A 161 -17.16 32.54 -8.36
N ALA A 162 -17.32 33.35 -9.42
CA ALA A 162 -16.30 33.49 -10.44
C ALA A 162 -14.95 33.97 -9.88
N ASN A 163 -14.94 34.81 -8.83
CA ASN A 163 -13.70 35.26 -8.21
C ASN A 163 -13.06 34.17 -7.33
N ASN A 164 -13.86 33.47 -6.51
CA ASN A 164 -13.34 32.46 -5.60
C ASN A 164 -12.91 31.17 -6.33
N GLN A 165 -13.56 30.83 -7.45
CA GLN A 165 -13.15 29.71 -8.31
C GLN A 165 -11.73 29.86 -8.87
N LEU A 166 -11.27 31.10 -9.14
CA LEU A 166 -9.90 31.34 -9.60
C LEU A 166 -8.86 30.90 -8.57
N LEU A 167 -9.24 30.82 -7.29
CA LEU A 167 -8.36 30.44 -6.19
C LEU A 167 -8.34 28.92 -5.94
N HIS A 168 -9.20 28.13 -6.59
CA HIS A 168 -9.29 26.69 -6.35
C HIS A 168 -7.97 25.95 -6.63
N SER A 169 -7.22 26.40 -7.64
CA SER A 169 -5.87 25.90 -7.94
C SER A 169 -4.79 26.30 -6.92
N CYS A 170 -5.06 27.30 -6.07
CA CYS A 170 -4.14 27.82 -5.06
C CYS A 170 -4.33 27.10 -3.71
N ARG A 171 -4.41 25.77 -3.72
CA ARG A 171 -4.62 24.98 -2.50
C ARG A 171 -3.47 25.20 -1.49
N PRO A 172 -3.78 25.51 -0.21
CA PRO A 172 -2.78 25.57 0.85
C PRO A 172 -1.94 24.29 0.98
N TRP A 173 -0.66 24.46 1.35
CA TRP A 173 0.25 23.32 1.56
C TRP A 173 -0.25 22.37 2.66
N HIS A 174 -0.74 22.91 3.77
CA HIS A 174 -1.22 22.12 4.90
C HIS A 174 -2.47 21.29 4.56
N LEU A 175 -3.24 21.69 3.54
CA LEU A 175 -4.43 20.97 3.07
C LEU A 175 -4.12 19.96 1.97
N GLN A 176 -2.84 19.72 1.67
CA GLN A 176 -2.43 18.76 0.66
C GLN A 176 -2.71 17.32 1.10
N PRO A 177 -3.27 16.49 0.21
CA PRO A 177 -3.32 15.06 0.44
C PRO A 177 -1.95 14.44 0.15
N PHE A 178 -1.17 14.15 1.20
CA PHE A 178 0.23 13.72 1.05
C PHE A 178 0.40 12.29 0.51
N TYR A 179 -0.65 11.47 0.48
CA TYR A 179 -0.61 10.10 -0.09
C TYR A 179 -1.22 10.01 -1.51
N LEU A 180 -2.00 11.00 -1.96
CA LEU A 180 -2.71 10.94 -3.25
C LEU A 180 -1.77 11.05 -4.45
N ASP A 181 -0.59 11.66 -4.28
CA ASP A 181 0.42 11.84 -5.33
C ASP A 181 0.97 10.50 -5.86
N VAL A 182 0.86 9.42 -5.07
CA VAL A 182 1.37 8.08 -5.42
C VAL A 182 0.35 7.25 -6.21
N LEU A 183 -0.95 7.57 -6.13
CA LEU A 183 -2.01 6.65 -6.55
C LEU A 183 -2.90 7.14 -7.69
N HIS A 184 -3.05 8.46 -7.89
CA HIS A 184 -4.11 8.96 -8.75
C HIS A 184 -3.67 9.99 -9.79
N SER A 185 -2.77 9.57 -10.69
CA SER A 185 -2.56 10.25 -11.98
C SER A 185 -3.82 10.33 -12.86
N GLU A 186 -4.93 9.70 -12.46
CA GLU A 186 -6.20 9.64 -13.20
C GLU A 186 -7.25 10.67 -12.75
N LEU A 187 -7.04 11.41 -11.66
CA LEU A 187 -7.99 12.45 -11.23
C LEU A 187 -7.83 13.71 -12.11
N PRO A 188 -8.93 14.35 -12.55
CA PRO A 188 -8.86 15.48 -13.49
C PRO A 188 -8.11 16.71 -12.94
N GLN A 189 -8.17 16.95 -11.62
CA GLN A 189 -7.70 18.19 -10.97
C GLN A 189 -7.17 17.94 -9.53
N PRO A 190 -6.11 17.13 -9.35
CA PRO A 190 -5.63 16.74 -8.02
C PRO A 190 -5.10 17.93 -7.19
N GLN A 191 -4.72 19.02 -7.85
CA GLN A 191 -4.18 20.22 -7.19
C GLN A 191 -5.23 20.98 -6.39
N GLU A 192 -6.52 20.84 -6.73
CA GLU A 192 -7.62 21.53 -6.06
C GLU A 192 -8.16 20.76 -4.85
N LEU A 193 -7.84 19.47 -4.78
CA LEU A 193 -8.46 18.54 -3.83
C LEU A 193 -7.75 18.54 -2.48
N THR A 194 -8.55 18.44 -1.42
CA THR A 194 -8.14 18.12 -0.06
C THR A 194 -8.97 16.94 0.43
N ASN A 195 -8.42 16.28 1.43
CA ASN A 195 -8.96 15.13 2.15
C ASN A 195 -9.03 15.44 3.66
N VAL A 196 -8.88 16.71 4.02
CA VAL A 196 -8.90 17.18 5.40
C VAL A 196 -10.31 17.66 5.74
N HIS A 197 -10.87 17.05 6.78
CA HIS A 197 -12.22 17.33 7.25
C HIS A 197 -12.20 17.72 8.73
N LEU A 198 -13.05 18.66 9.10
CA LEU A 198 -13.35 18.99 10.48
C LEU A 198 -14.62 18.24 10.88
N VAL A 199 -14.54 17.48 11.95
CA VAL A 199 -15.65 16.66 12.45
C VAL A 199 -15.93 17.06 13.89
N HIS A 200 -17.20 17.34 14.19
CA HIS A 200 -17.66 17.64 15.55
C HIS A 200 -18.11 16.36 16.25
N HIS A 201 -17.64 16.15 17.48
CA HIS A 201 -18.01 14.98 18.25
C HIS A 201 -19.36 15.18 18.98
N PRO A 202 -20.25 14.18 19.03
CA PRO A 202 -21.57 14.30 19.67
C PRO A 202 -21.51 14.65 21.17
N SER A 203 -20.52 14.13 21.91
CA SER A 203 -20.32 14.47 23.33
C SER A 203 -19.63 15.82 23.56
N GLY A 204 -19.26 16.52 22.48
CA GLY A 204 -18.51 17.77 22.50
C GLY A 204 -17.04 17.60 22.11
N GLY A 205 -16.47 18.69 21.62
CA GLY A 205 -15.14 18.73 21.02
C GLY A 205 -15.19 18.59 19.50
N TRP A 206 -14.02 18.61 18.88
CA TRP A 206 -13.82 18.47 17.45
C TRP A 206 -12.52 17.70 17.21
N CYS A 207 -12.44 17.09 16.04
CA CYS A 207 -11.20 16.58 15.50
C CYS A 207 -11.06 17.02 14.04
N VAL A 208 -9.82 17.17 13.61
CA VAL A 208 -9.47 17.29 12.20
C VAL A 208 -8.97 15.93 11.77
N VAL A 209 -9.54 15.39 10.71
CA VAL A 209 -9.21 14.06 10.20
C VAL A 209 -8.80 14.14 8.74
N GLU A 210 -7.79 13.36 8.40
CA GLU A 210 -7.42 13.12 7.02
C GLU A 210 -8.06 11.82 6.52
N HIS A 211 -8.95 11.90 5.53
CA HIS A 211 -9.67 10.75 4.99
C HIS A 211 -9.69 10.73 3.46
N GLU A 212 -9.21 9.63 2.87
CA GLU A 212 -9.02 9.51 1.43
C GLU A 212 -10.25 9.24 0.59
N GLY A 213 -11.24 8.53 1.14
CA GLY A 213 -12.49 8.23 0.42
C GLY A 213 -13.39 9.45 0.19
N VAL A 214 -12.99 10.65 0.64
CA VAL A 214 -13.81 11.86 0.53
C VAL A 214 -12.97 13.05 0.01
N PRO A 215 -12.35 12.94 -1.18
CA PRO A 215 -11.63 14.06 -1.76
C PRO A 215 -12.64 15.13 -2.20
N ILE A 216 -12.39 16.36 -1.80
CA ILE A 216 -13.24 17.52 -2.10
C ILE A 216 -12.38 18.71 -2.44
N ASN A 217 -12.94 19.69 -3.16
CA ASN A 217 -12.21 20.93 -3.41
C ASN A 217 -11.91 21.64 -2.08
N TRP A 218 -10.71 22.18 -1.91
CA TRP A 218 -10.28 22.80 -0.65
C TRP A 218 -11.11 24.03 -0.25
N ALA A 219 -11.81 24.68 -1.18
CA ALA A 219 -12.71 25.79 -0.89
C ALA A 219 -14.17 25.34 -0.70
N GLU A 220 -14.52 24.13 -1.13
CA GLU A 220 -15.89 23.60 -1.08
C GLU A 220 -16.34 23.37 0.37
N PRO A 221 -17.46 23.96 0.81
CA PRO A 221 -18.03 23.71 2.12
C PRO A 221 -18.52 22.27 2.20
N ASN A 222 -18.05 21.53 3.20
CA ASN A 222 -18.51 20.17 3.46
C ASN A 222 -18.71 19.98 4.96
N GLU A 223 -19.68 19.13 5.30
CA GLU A 223 -19.93 18.68 6.65
C GLU A 223 -19.78 17.17 6.66
N LEU A 224 -18.69 16.67 7.25
CA LEU A 224 -18.52 15.25 7.52
C LEU A 224 -18.97 15.01 8.95
N THR A 225 -20.01 14.20 9.13
CA THR A 225 -20.55 13.90 10.45
C THR A 225 -19.70 12.84 11.16
N TRP A 226 -19.87 12.74 12.48
CA TRP A 226 -19.16 11.74 13.27
C TRP A 226 -19.52 10.30 12.87
N ASP A 227 -20.81 10.04 12.63
CA ASP A 227 -21.29 8.72 12.24
C ASP A 227 -20.78 8.34 10.84
N GLU A 228 -20.81 9.27 9.88
CA GLU A 228 -20.20 9.07 8.56
C GLU A 228 -18.69 8.82 8.66
N LEU A 229 -17.98 9.51 9.55
CA LEU A 229 -16.55 9.25 9.76
C LEU A 229 -16.31 7.82 10.26
N LEU A 230 -17.11 7.33 11.21
CA LEU A 230 -17.01 5.96 11.71
C LEU A 230 -17.36 4.93 10.64
N GLU A 231 -18.41 5.20 9.84
CA GLU A 231 -18.80 4.36 8.70
C GLU A 231 -17.73 4.32 7.61
N LEU A 232 -17.04 5.43 7.36
CA LEU A 232 -15.95 5.53 6.40
C LEU A 232 -14.63 4.98 6.94
N ASN A 233 -14.47 4.87 8.26
CA ASN A 233 -13.28 4.32 8.91
C ASN A 233 -13.15 2.79 8.73
N GLN A 234 -13.48 2.26 7.55
CA GLN A 234 -13.29 0.86 7.18
C GLN A 234 -11.89 0.64 6.61
N PRO A 235 -11.39 -0.61 6.59
CA PRO A 235 -10.14 -0.93 5.92
C PRO A 235 -10.26 -0.55 4.42
N PRO A 236 -9.28 0.18 3.86
CA PRO A 236 -9.33 0.60 2.47
C PRO A 236 -9.33 -0.58 1.50
N GLU A 237 -9.75 -0.33 0.26
CA GLU A 237 -9.46 -1.24 -0.84
C GLU A 237 -7.96 -1.17 -1.19
N THR A 238 -7.44 -2.17 -1.90
CA THR A 238 -5.99 -2.37 -1.96
C THR A 238 -5.22 -1.18 -2.58
N ASN A 239 -4.17 -0.72 -1.90
CA ASN A 239 -3.24 0.37 -2.23
C ASN A 239 -3.85 1.76 -2.03
N GLU A 240 -4.57 2.00 -0.94
CA GLU A 240 -5.05 3.35 -0.60
C GLU A 240 -4.38 3.85 0.70
N GLY A 241 -4.05 5.14 0.72
CA GLY A 241 -3.63 5.84 1.92
C GLY A 241 -2.27 5.41 2.43
N PHE A 242 -2.13 5.28 3.75
CA PHE A 242 -0.90 4.80 4.36
C PHE A 242 -0.79 3.25 4.38
N TRP A 243 -1.55 2.58 3.52
CA TRP A 243 -1.50 1.14 3.32
C TRP A 243 -0.44 0.77 2.27
N HIS A 244 0.63 0.14 2.73
CA HIS A 244 1.69 -0.34 1.85
C HIS A 244 1.54 -1.84 1.65
N PHE A 245 1.31 -2.26 0.41
CA PHE A 245 1.26 -3.66 0.05
C PHE A 245 2.67 -4.24 -0.05
N GLY A 246 2.99 -5.19 0.83
CA GLY A 246 4.19 -6.02 0.72
C GLY A 246 3.84 -7.44 0.31
N VAL A 247 4.80 -8.16 -0.27
CA VAL A 247 4.58 -9.51 -0.83
C VAL A 247 3.91 -10.48 0.16
N PHE A 248 4.34 -10.46 1.42
CA PHE A 248 3.86 -11.35 2.49
C PHE A 248 3.11 -10.64 3.61
N ARG A 249 3.33 -9.33 3.71
CA ARG A 249 2.95 -8.50 4.84
C ARG A 249 2.54 -7.16 4.27
N SER A 250 1.29 -6.80 4.43
CA SER A 250 0.88 -5.42 4.25
C SER A 250 1.10 -4.65 5.55
N ARG A 251 1.51 -3.40 5.40
CA ARG A 251 1.74 -2.46 6.48
C ARG A 251 0.66 -1.40 6.42
N TYR A 252 -0.16 -1.31 7.45
CA TYR A 252 -1.12 -0.22 7.59
C TYR A 252 -0.67 0.71 8.72
N ARG A 253 -0.51 1.98 8.39
CA ARG A 253 -0.12 3.01 9.36
C ARG A 253 -1.31 3.86 9.83
N GLY A 254 -2.57 3.53 9.54
CA GLY A 254 -3.73 4.30 10.02
C GLY A 254 -4.05 5.55 9.23
N ARG A 255 -5.19 6.17 9.54
CA ARG A 255 -5.55 7.54 9.16
C ARG A 255 -5.02 8.49 10.22
N VAL A 256 -4.74 9.74 9.87
CA VAL A 256 -4.26 10.71 10.85
C VAL A 256 -5.42 11.54 11.37
N ILE A 257 -5.47 11.69 12.69
CA ILE A 257 -6.47 12.50 13.37
C ILE A 257 -5.79 13.46 14.34
N ALA A 258 -6.30 14.68 14.42
CA ALA A 258 -5.77 15.74 15.26
C ALA A 258 -6.85 16.38 16.12
N SER A 259 -6.55 16.51 17.41
CA SER A 259 -7.30 17.32 18.36
C SER A 259 -6.53 18.59 18.69
N SER A 260 -7.12 19.45 19.54
CA SER A 260 -6.46 20.66 20.03
C SER A 260 -5.12 20.43 20.74
N LYS A 261 -4.89 19.23 21.29
CA LYS A 261 -3.68 18.90 22.07
C LYS A 261 -2.73 17.96 21.37
N GLN A 262 -3.25 17.02 20.59
CA GLN A 262 -2.46 15.89 20.12
C GLN A 262 -2.87 15.41 18.73
N VAL A 263 -1.96 14.69 18.08
CA VAL A 263 -2.21 13.98 16.83
C VAL A 263 -2.02 12.50 17.07
N ALA A 264 -3.02 11.73 16.69
CA ALA A 264 -3.07 10.30 16.81
C ALA A 264 -3.28 9.65 15.44
N THR A 265 -3.10 8.35 15.42
CA THR A 265 -3.34 7.51 14.26
C THR A 265 -4.57 6.67 14.55
N LEU A 266 -5.56 6.71 13.65
CA LEU A 266 -6.80 5.95 13.73
C LEU A 266 -6.72 4.68 12.88
N HIS A 267 -6.91 3.51 13.49
CA HIS A 267 -6.96 2.25 12.77
C HIS A 267 -8.37 1.96 12.23
N PRO A 268 -8.52 1.10 11.20
CA PRO A 268 -9.80 0.86 10.58
C PRO A 268 -10.67 0.01 11.50
N GLY A 269 -11.94 0.38 11.64
CA GLY A 269 -12.88 -0.25 12.56
C GLY A 269 -12.60 0.04 14.03
N GLU A 270 -11.60 0.88 14.34
CA GLU A 270 -11.37 1.36 15.70
C GLU A 270 -12.37 2.46 16.02
N GLU A 271 -13.17 2.25 17.06
CA GLU A 271 -13.92 3.32 17.72
C GLU A 271 -12.96 4.08 18.62
N PHE A 272 -13.11 5.40 18.68
CA PHE A 272 -12.23 6.26 19.46
C PHE A 272 -13.00 7.43 20.07
N SER A 273 -12.49 7.96 21.17
CA SER A 273 -12.99 9.18 21.80
C SER A 273 -11.97 10.32 21.70
N ILE A 274 -12.44 11.57 21.61
CA ILE A 274 -11.58 12.76 21.63
C ILE A 274 -10.73 12.80 22.92
N ALA A 275 -11.28 12.34 24.05
CA ALA A 275 -10.56 12.28 25.31
C ALA A 275 -9.38 11.30 25.28
N GLU A 276 -9.49 10.22 24.51
CA GLU A 276 -8.42 9.23 24.33
C GLU A 276 -7.31 9.79 23.44
N ILE A 277 -7.66 10.51 22.37
CA ILE A 277 -6.68 11.21 21.52
C ILE A 277 -5.85 12.18 22.36
N ASP A 278 -6.51 13.00 23.18
CA ASP A 278 -5.87 14.00 24.06
C ASP A 278 -4.93 13.40 25.13
N GLN A 279 -5.09 12.11 25.46
CA GLN A 279 -4.28 11.40 26.47
C GLN A 279 -3.22 10.48 25.84
N SER A 280 -3.32 10.19 24.54
CA SER A 280 -2.51 9.19 23.86
C SER A 280 -1.08 9.65 23.60
N SER A 281 -0.16 9.45 24.56
CA SER A 281 1.22 9.95 24.47
C SER A 281 1.98 9.54 23.21
N GLU A 282 1.83 8.32 22.71
CA GLU A 282 2.37 7.85 21.44
C GLU A 282 1.59 6.61 21.00
N LEU A 283 0.84 6.68 19.91
CA LEU A 283 0.31 5.47 19.27
C LEU A 283 0.39 5.60 17.74
N GLY A 284 1.61 5.39 17.25
CA GLY A 284 1.87 5.01 15.86
C GLY A 284 2.15 3.51 15.78
N HIS A 285 1.35 2.66 16.45
CA HIS A 285 1.54 1.22 16.33
C HIS A 285 1.17 0.80 14.92
N VAL A 286 2.19 0.37 14.18
CA VAL A 286 1.99 -0.08 12.82
C VAL A 286 1.27 -1.43 12.87
N HIS A 287 0.06 -1.48 12.31
CA HIS A 287 -0.64 -2.74 12.16
C HIS A 287 -0.06 -3.50 10.98
N PHE A 288 0.28 -4.76 11.24
CA PHE A 288 0.82 -5.66 10.24
C PHE A 288 -0.18 -6.77 9.97
N GLN A 289 -0.61 -6.85 8.72
CA GLN A 289 -1.47 -7.93 8.29
C GLN A 289 -0.63 -8.92 7.49
N TYR A 290 -0.63 -10.17 7.94
CA TYR A 290 0.08 -11.25 7.25
C TYR A 290 -0.85 -11.89 6.23
N HIS A 291 -0.37 -12.05 5.00
CA HIS A 291 -1.12 -12.72 3.95
C HIS A 291 -0.93 -14.23 4.05
N PHE A 292 -1.65 -14.87 5.00
CA PHE A 292 -1.58 -16.32 5.22
C PHE A 292 -1.71 -17.12 3.91
N TYR A 293 -2.67 -16.76 3.05
CA TYR A 293 -2.83 -17.42 1.75
C TYR A 293 -1.64 -17.25 0.80
N ARG A 294 -0.96 -16.09 0.81
CA ARG A 294 0.25 -15.87 -0.01
C ARG A 294 1.42 -16.68 0.52
N LEU A 295 1.59 -16.73 1.85
CA LEU A 295 2.58 -17.60 2.50
C LEU A 295 2.37 -19.07 2.11
N VAL A 296 1.14 -19.58 2.21
CA VAL A 296 0.80 -20.95 1.81
C VAL A 296 1.09 -21.19 0.34
N ARG A 297 0.69 -20.28 -0.57
CA ARG A 297 0.98 -20.38 -2.01
C ARG A 297 2.48 -20.44 -2.30
N ILE A 298 3.30 -19.67 -1.57
CA ILE A 298 4.76 -19.65 -1.74
C ILE A 298 5.38 -20.94 -1.23
N VAL A 299 4.94 -21.44 -0.07
CA VAL A 299 5.39 -22.73 0.45
C VAL A 299 5.04 -23.86 -0.52
N VAL A 300 3.79 -23.91 -1.01
CA VAL A 300 3.34 -24.90 -2.00
C VAL A 300 4.15 -24.78 -3.29
N PHE A 301 4.32 -23.56 -3.82
CA PHE A 301 5.13 -23.33 -5.01
C PHE A 301 6.57 -23.77 -4.83
N SER A 302 7.18 -23.49 -3.67
CA SER A 302 8.58 -23.85 -3.36
C SER A 302 8.74 -25.37 -3.24
N VAL A 303 7.79 -26.05 -2.62
CA VAL A 303 7.76 -27.52 -2.52
C VAL A 303 7.61 -28.15 -3.89
N LEU A 304 6.70 -27.65 -4.73
CA LEU A 304 6.53 -28.13 -6.11
C LEU A 304 7.79 -27.84 -6.94
N MET A 305 8.31 -26.62 -6.88
CA MET A 305 9.53 -26.23 -7.59
C MET A 305 10.70 -27.18 -7.28
N LEU A 306 10.82 -27.66 -6.04
CA LEU A 306 11.90 -28.56 -5.62
C LEU A 306 11.54 -30.05 -5.73
N TYR A 307 10.29 -30.39 -6.08
CA TYR A 307 9.82 -31.78 -6.15
C TYR A 307 10.68 -32.70 -7.06
N PRO A 308 11.16 -32.27 -8.23
CA PRO A 308 11.97 -33.12 -9.12
C PRO A 308 13.30 -33.60 -8.54
N ILE A 309 13.78 -33.03 -7.42
CA ILE A 309 14.94 -33.57 -6.66
C ILE A 309 14.73 -35.06 -6.33
N ARG A 310 13.49 -35.48 -6.10
CA ARG A 310 13.17 -36.90 -5.82
C ARG A 310 13.45 -37.81 -7.01
N TRP A 311 13.30 -37.31 -8.24
CA TRP A 311 13.61 -38.08 -9.45
C TRP A 311 15.12 -38.29 -9.61
N LEU A 312 15.93 -37.29 -9.25
CA LEU A 312 17.39 -37.44 -9.20
C LEU A 312 17.82 -38.52 -8.19
N ARG A 313 17.29 -38.49 -6.97
CA ARG A 313 17.56 -39.55 -5.97
C ARG A 313 17.08 -40.93 -6.42
N GLY A 314 16.01 -40.98 -7.22
CA GLY A 314 15.54 -42.23 -7.83
C GLY A 314 16.52 -42.81 -8.85
N LEU A 315 17.28 -41.96 -9.56
CA LEU A 315 18.29 -42.38 -10.53
C LEU A 315 19.56 -42.94 -9.84
N GLU A 316 19.91 -42.44 -8.66
CA GLU A 316 21.07 -42.91 -7.86
C GLU A 316 20.84 -44.30 -7.24
N ASN A 317 19.59 -44.67 -6.96
CA ASN A 317 19.23 -45.91 -6.25
C ASN A 317 18.96 -47.12 -7.16
N VAL A 318 19.25 -47.02 -8.47
CA VAL A 318 19.11 -48.16 -9.39
C VAL A 318 20.39 -48.99 -9.33
N PRO A 319 20.39 -50.21 -8.75
CA PRO A 319 21.57 -51.08 -8.76
C PRO A 319 21.94 -51.43 -10.21
N ALA A 320 23.26 -51.51 -10.45
CA ALA A 320 23.90 -51.57 -11.77
C ALA A 320 23.36 -52.66 -12.70
#